data_AF-A0A6C0AGE6-F1
#
_entry.id   AF-A0A6C0AGE6-F1
#
_cell.length_a   1.000
_cell.length_b   1.000
_cell.length_c   1.000
_cell.angle_alpha   90.00
_cell.angle_beta   90.00
_cell.angle_gamma   90.00
#
_symmetry.space_group_name_H-M   'P 1'
#
loop_
_entity.id
_entity.type
_entity.pdbx_description
1 polymer ?
#
loop_
_entity_poly.entity_id
_entity_poly.type
_entity_poly.pdbx_seq_one_letter_code
_entity_poly.pdbx_strand_id
1 'polypeptide(L)'
;MISKNIRYIIFLSIFSLILYISIVNVESMINNEKKFELEWDVIYEHNSPWQKIEFLERKEDNTFALFLNDEIQVHSEEYALSHYLQCSLVIEKYKPKNILILGGGDLIAASYCLNYDFVDNVTLVEIDSQVVKFAKENPIFRKITKNVSKDKRLTINIGDAIDFIEKTQNNYDLIIEDVEIDFTTQKSNINMGTFLKNCIQKSKVYCGSVPEHRIIEKSSIINQAKKKEHSYKIVPKNAINKIFKEISFSSKDFEIIKPMINNKIIKICSYDYGKIYGIEAYILISEN
;
A
#
# COMPACT_ATOMS: atom_id res chain seq x y z
N MET A 1 -26.56 -34.52 42.38
CA MET A 1 -26.66 -35.19 41.06
C MET A 1 -27.70 -34.46 40.23
N ILE A 2 -27.32 -33.88 39.09
CA ILE A 2 -28.26 -33.24 38.16
C ILE A 2 -29.19 -34.32 37.59
N SER A 3 -30.50 -34.10 37.59
CA SER A 3 -31.48 -35.08 37.10
C SER A 3 -31.28 -35.35 35.60
N LYS A 4 -31.63 -36.57 35.16
CA LYS A 4 -31.49 -37.00 33.76
C LYS A 4 -32.21 -36.05 32.78
N ASN A 5 -33.34 -35.46 33.22
CA ASN A 5 -34.13 -34.50 32.46
C ASN A 5 -33.40 -33.15 32.29
N ILE A 6 -32.73 -32.66 33.34
CA ILE A 6 -31.95 -31.41 33.24
C ILE A 6 -30.75 -31.58 32.30
N ARG A 7 -30.06 -32.74 32.32
CA ARG A 7 -28.99 -33.04 31.35
C ARG A 7 -29.49 -33.05 29.91
N TYR A 8 -30.70 -33.56 29.67
CA TYR A 8 -31.31 -33.59 28.34
C TYR A 8 -31.67 -32.18 27.85
N ILE A 9 -32.21 -31.32 28.73
CA ILE A 9 -32.51 -29.92 28.40
C ILE A 9 -31.22 -29.15 28.08
N ILE A 10 -30.16 -29.33 28.86
CA ILE A 10 -28.86 -28.69 28.59
C ILE A 10 -28.30 -29.15 27.23
N PHE A 11 -28.39 -30.44 26.92
CA PHE A 11 -27.93 -30.98 25.64
C PHE A 11 -28.71 -30.39 24.45
N LEU A 12 -30.04 -30.34 24.52
CA LEU A 12 -30.87 -29.72 23.49
C LEU A 12 -30.57 -28.24 23.31
N SER A 13 -30.31 -27.52 24.41
CA SER A 13 -29.96 -26.09 24.37
C SER A 13 -28.64 -25.87 23.65
N ILE A 14 -27.59 -26.64 23.99
CA ILE A 14 -26.28 -26.57 23.33
C ILE A 14 -26.40 -26.95 21.85
N PHE A 15 -27.16 -28.00 21.53
CA PHE A 15 -27.38 -28.42 20.15
C PHE A 15 -28.08 -27.34 19.33
N SER A 16 -29.11 -26.69 19.88
CA SER A 16 -29.81 -25.58 19.22
C SER A 16 -28.91 -24.37 18.97
N LEU A 17 -28.01 -24.06 19.90
CA LEU A 17 -27.04 -22.98 19.76
C LEU A 17 -26.02 -23.27 18.66
N ILE A 18 -25.51 -24.50 18.59
CA ILE A 18 -24.60 -24.94 17.51
C ILE A 18 -25.30 -24.85 16.15
N LEU A 19 -26.58 -25.26 16.09
CA LEU A 19 -27.36 -25.17 14.85
C LEU A 19 -27.54 -23.71 14.42
N TYR A 20 -27.87 -22.82 15.36
CA TYR A 20 -28.01 -21.39 15.11
C TYR A 20 -26.71 -20.77 14.59
N ILE A 21 -25.57 -21.04 15.26
CA ILE A 21 -24.25 -20.56 14.82
C ILE A 21 -23.93 -21.09 13.40
N SER A 22 -24.26 -22.35 13.12
CA SER A 22 -24.02 -22.94 11.80
C SER A 22 -24.86 -22.25 10.71
N ILE A 23 -26.13 -21.95 11.00
CA ILE A 23 -27.01 -21.21 10.07
C ILE A 23 -26.44 -19.81 9.79
N VAL A 24 -26.07 -19.07 10.84
CA VAL A 24 -25.47 -17.73 10.69
C VAL A 24 -24.18 -17.77 9.86
N ASN A 25 -23.34 -18.78 10.05
CA ASN A 25 -22.12 -18.95 9.25
C ASN A 25 -22.44 -19.26 7.78
N VAL A 26 -23.42 -20.13 7.51
CA VAL A 26 -23.83 -20.44 6.13
C VAL A 26 -24.40 -19.20 5.44
N GLU A 27 -25.24 -18.42 6.12
CA GLU A 27 -25.80 -17.18 5.59
C GLU A 27 -24.71 -16.14 5.30
N SER A 28 -23.72 -16.01 6.19
CA SER A 28 -22.53 -15.19 5.99
C SER A 28 -21.72 -15.63 4.76
N MET A 29 -21.51 -16.94 4.58
CA MET A 29 -20.80 -17.49 3.41
C MET A 29 -21.56 -17.20 2.10
N ILE A 30 -22.88 -17.42 2.07
CA ILE A 30 -23.72 -17.14 0.89
C ILE A 30 -23.70 -15.64 0.56
N ASN A 31 -23.77 -14.76 1.57
CA ASN A 31 -23.73 -13.33 1.34
C ASN A 31 -22.36 -12.87 0.83
N ASN A 32 -21.26 -13.46 1.32
CA ASN A 32 -19.94 -13.22 0.79
C ASN A 32 -19.82 -13.68 -0.68
N GLU A 33 -20.31 -14.87 -1.03
CA GLU A 33 -20.32 -15.33 -2.43
C GLU A 33 -21.11 -14.38 -3.35
N LYS A 34 -22.32 -13.97 -2.94
CA LYS A 34 -23.11 -12.99 -3.70
C LYS A 34 -22.40 -11.66 -3.90
N LYS A 35 -21.63 -11.19 -2.92
CA LYS A 35 -20.83 -9.97 -3.02
C LYS A 35 -19.79 -10.03 -4.16
N PHE A 36 -19.29 -11.23 -4.47
CA PHE A 36 -18.35 -11.46 -5.58
C PHE A 36 -19.02 -11.61 -6.96
N GLU A 37 -20.33 -11.87 -7.00
CA GLU A 37 -21.11 -11.99 -8.24
C GLU A 37 -21.66 -10.65 -8.75
N LEU A 38 -21.55 -9.59 -7.95
CA LEU A 38 -22.07 -8.28 -8.33
C LEU A 38 -21.27 -7.70 -9.51
N GLU A 39 -21.99 -7.19 -10.51
CA GLU A 39 -21.42 -6.58 -11.70
C GLU A 39 -20.71 -5.27 -11.35
N TRP A 40 -19.64 -4.96 -12.08
CA TRP A 40 -18.90 -3.70 -11.96
C TRP A 40 -19.25 -2.77 -13.12
N ASP A 41 -19.65 -1.54 -12.81
CA ASP A 41 -19.85 -0.50 -13.82
C ASP A 41 -18.51 0.19 -14.10
N VAL A 42 -18.08 0.25 -15.36
CA VAL A 42 -16.96 1.12 -15.77
C VAL A 42 -17.47 2.56 -15.83
N ILE A 43 -17.05 3.39 -14.87
CA ILE A 43 -17.49 4.79 -14.75
C ILE A 43 -16.54 5.75 -15.47
N TYR A 44 -15.28 5.37 -15.61
CA TYR A 44 -14.28 6.13 -16.35
C TYR A 44 -13.30 5.18 -17.02
N GLU A 45 -12.97 5.47 -18.27
CA GLU A 45 -11.93 4.77 -19.03
C GLU A 45 -11.17 5.81 -19.85
N HIS A 46 -9.83 5.77 -19.77
CA HIS A 46 -8.97 6.66 -20.53
C HIS A 46 -7.62 6.02 -20.80
N ASN A 47 -7.11 6.17 -22.02
CA ASN A 47 -5.74 5.76 -22.35
C ASN A 47 -4.84 6.99 -22.38
N SER A 48 -3.90 7.06 -21.44
CA SER A 48 -2.84 8.07 -21.44
C SER A 48 -1.66 7.60 -22.31
N PRO A 49 -0.66 8.46 -22.57
CA PRO A 49 0.60 8.02 -23.19
C PRO A 49 1.39 6.97 -22.38
N TRP A 50 1.02 6.71 -21.13
CA TRP A 50 1.75 5.86 -20.20
C TRP A 50 1.03 4.55 -19.88
N GLN A 51 -0.31 4.59 -19.79
CA GLN A 51 -1.13 3.47 -19.33
C GLN A 51 -2.62 3.69 -19.61
N LYS A 52 -3.38 2.59 -19.58
CA LYS A 52 -4.83 2.56 -19.47
C LYS A 52 -5.24 2.89 -18.04
N ILE A 53 -6.22 3.77 -17.87
CA ILE A 53 -6.76 4.22 -16.59
C ILE A 53 -8.25 3.87 -16.58
N GLU A 54 -8.66 3.02 -15.64
CA GLU A 54 -10.05 2.60 -15.50
C GLU A 54 -10.54 2.79 -14.07
N PHE A 55 -11.74 3.32 -13.91
CA PHE A 55 -12.39 3.43 -12.62
C PHE A 55 -13.72 2.72 -12.67
N LEU A 56 -13.86 1.71 -11.82
CA LEU A 56 -15.03 0.87 -11.72
C LEU A 56 -15.75 1.17 -10.39
N GLU A 57 -17.08 1.14 -10.42
CA GLU A 57 -17.92 1.31 -9.24
C GLU A 57 -18.96 0.19 -9.20
N ARG A 58 -19.25 -0.25 -7.99
CA ARG A 58 -20.37 -1.12 -7.67
C ARG A 58 -21.35 -0.36 -6.78
N LYS A 59 -22.47 0.04 -7.36
CA LYS A 59 -23.42 0.96 -6.70
C LYS A 59 -24.18 0.30 -5.55
N GLU A 60 -24.35 -1.02 -5.59
CA GLU A 60 -25.10 -1.81 -4.61
C GLU A 60 -24.52 -1.68 -3.20
N ASP A 61 -23.19 -1.63 -3.08
CA ASP A 61 -22.48 -1.53 -1.80
C ASP A 61 -21.47 -0.38 -1.73
N ASN A 62 -21.46 0.52 -2.73
CA ASN A 62 -20.54 1.65 -2.85
C ASN A 62 -19.06 1.26 -2.89
N THR A 63 -18.76 0.07 -3.42
CA THR A 63 -17.38 -0.37 -3.65
C THR A 63 -16.84 0.28 -4.91
N PHE A 64 -15.57 0.63 -4.94
CA PHE A 64 -14.91 1.17 -6.13
C PHE A 64 -13.49 0.66 -6.27
N ALA A 65 -12.99 0.70 -7.50
CA ALA A 65 -11.64 0.29 -7.84
C ALA A 65 -11.04 1.20 -8.93
N LEU A 66 -9.78 1.60 -8.75
CA LEU A 66 -8.96 2.21 -9.79
C LEU A 66 -8.00 1.15 -10.32
N PHE A 67 -7.99 0.97 -11.64
CA PHE A 67 -7.07 0.10 -12.35
C PHE A 67 -6.15 0.92 -13.25
N LEU A 68 -4.88 0.51 -13.30
CA LEU A 68 -3.89 0.99 -14.25
C LEU A 68 -3.33 -0.21 -15.02
N ASN A 69 -3.49 -0.25 -16.34
CA ASN A 69 -3.13 -1.41 -17.18
C ASN A 69 -3.66 -2.76 -16.66
N ASP A 70 -4.95 -2.79 -16.31
CA ASP A 70 -5.67 -3.95 -15.77
C ASP A 70 -5.18 -4.42 -14.38
N GLU A 71 -4.19 -3.75 -13.77
CA GLU A 71 -3.76 -3.97 -12.39
C GLU A 71 -4.49 -3.05 -11.43
N ILE A 72 -4.94 -3.59 -10.30
CA ILE A 72 -5.62 -2.80 -9.29
C ILE A 72 -4.62 -1.92 -8.54
N GLN A 73 -4.97 -0.65 -8.39
CA GLN A 73 -4.13 0.35 -7.71
C GLN A 73 -4.79 0.87 -6.45
N VAL A 74 -6.11 1.01 -6.49
CA VAL A 74 -6.90 1.45 -5.34
C VAL A 74 -8.15 0.58 -5.30
N HIS A 75 -8.45 0.02 -4.13
CA HIS A 75 -9.75 -0.58 -3.85
C HIS A 75 -10.37 0.02 -2.60
N SER A 76 -11.66 0.33 -2.64
CA SER A 76 -12.39 1.04 -1.57
C SER A 76 -12.33 0.39 -0.18
N GLU A 77 -12.12 -0.93 -0.13
CA GLU A 77 -12.01 -1.68 1.13
C GLU A 77 -10.58 -1.76 1.68
N GLU A 78 -9.58 -1.45 0.84
CA GLU A 78 -8.18 -1.70 1.10
C GLU A 78 -7.41 -0.39 1.30
N TYR A 79 -7.65 0.61 0.43
CA TYR A 79 -6.80 1.79 0.29
C TYR A 79 -6.48 2.48 1.60
N ALA A 80 -7.42 2.46 2.55
CA ALA A 80 -7.24 3.13 3.83
C ALA A 80 -6.14 2.49 4.68
N LEU A 81 -5.98 1.17 4.57
CA LEU A 81 -5.01 0.38 5.30
C LEU A 81 -3.62 0.44 4.64
N SER A 82 -3.49 0.16 3.34
CA SER A 82 -2.24 0.32 2.58
C SER A 82 -1.60 1.68 2.86
N HIS A 83 -2.37 2.75 2.66
CA HIS A 83 -1.89 4.11 2.87
C HIS A 83 -1.66 4.47 4.34
N TYR A 84 -2.35 3.82 5.30
CA TYR A 84 -2.00 3.97 6.71
C TYR A 84 -0.60 3.40 6.99
N LEU A 85 -0.30 2.21 6.48
CA LEU A 85 0.99 1.55 6.67
C LEU A 85 2.14 2.27 5.92
N GLN A 86 1.90 2.65 4.67
CA GLN A 86 2.87 3.34 3.82
C GLN A 86 3.13 4.79 4.29
N CYS A 87 2.08 5.50 4.72
CA CYS A 87 2.16 6.92 5.05
C CYS A 87 2.04 7.19 6.56
N SER A 88 0.85 7.02 7.14
CA SER A 88 0.54 7.53 8.49
C SER A 88 1.44 6.93 9.58
N LEU A 89 1.66 5.62 9.55
CA LEU A 89 2.53 4.93 10.50
C LEU A 89 3.95 5.52 10.52
N VAL A 90 4.46 5.91 9.35
CA VAL A 90 5.79 6.50 9.18
C VAL A 90 5.81 7.93 9.68
N ILE A 91 4.80 8.72 9.30
CA ILE A 91 4.68 10.12 9.67
C ILE A 91 4.50 10.29 11.18
N GLU A 92 3.65 9.48 11.81
CA GLU A 92 3.43 9.51 13.25
C GLU A 92 4.71 9.23 14.03
N LYS A 93 5.52 8.29 13.54
CA LYS A 93 6.75 7.84 14.18
C LYS A 93 7.89 8.82 14.05
N TYR A 94 8.10 9.36 12.85
CA TYR A 94 9.31 10.16 12.55
C TYR A 94 9.05 11.65 12.47
N LYS A 95 7.78 12.09 12.48
CA LYS A 95 7.36 13.50 12.42
C LYS A 95 8.08 14.31 11.31
N PRO A 96 8.11 13.82 10.06
CA PRO A 96 8.76 14.53 8.95
C PRO A 96 8.06 15.85 8.65
N LYS A 97 8.80 16.85 8.18
CA LYS A 97 8.26 18.15 7.78
C LYS A 97 8.21 18.33 6.27
N ASN A 98 9.24 17.82 5.58
CA ASN A 98 9.34 17.86 4.12
C ASN A 98 9.28 16.44 3.57
N ILE A 99 8.21 16.13 2.85
CA ILE A 99 7.92 14.79 2.31
C ILE A 99 8.00 14.84 0.78
N LEU A 100 8.62 13.83 0.19
CA LEU A 100 8.54 13.56 -1.25
C LEU A 100 7.78 12.26 -1.47
N ILE A 101 6.79 12.29 -2.35
CA ILE A 101 6.06 11.14 -2.87
C ILE A 101 6.51 10.97 -4.32
N LEU A 102 7.08 9.80 -4.63
CA LEU A 102 7.43 9.40 -5.98
C LEU A 102 6.30 8.49 -6.48
N GLY A 103 5.61 8.90 -7.54
CA GLY A 103 4.33 8.34 -7.96
C GLY A 103 3.15 8.93 -7.19
N GLY A 104 2.17 8.10 -6.84
CA GLY A 104 1.00 8.49 -6.05
C GLY A 104 0.05 9.48 -6.75
N GLY A 105 -0.05 9.41 -8.08
CA GLY A 105 -0.91 10.29 -8.88
C GLY A 105 -2.39 10.33 -8.44
N ASP A 106 -2.85 9.33 -7.71
CA ASP A 106 -4.18 9.21 -7.14
C ASP A 106 -4.47 10.19 -5.96
N LEU A 107 -3.42 10.85 -5.47
CA LEU A 107 -3.41 11.81 -4.36
C LEU A 107 -3.81 11.26 -2.98
N ILE A 108 -4.00 9.95 -2.82
CA ILE A 108 -4.35 9.33 -1.54
C ILE A 108 -3.16 9.44 -0.58
N ALA A 109 -1.95 9.04 -0.98
CA ALA A 109 -0.74 9.19 -0.18
C ALA A 109 -0.52 10.65 0.27
N ALA A 110 -0.72 11.62 -0.63
CA ALA A 110 -0.63 13.04 -0.30
C ALA A 110 -1.65 13.46 0.76
N SER A 111 -2.89 12.98 0.67
CA SER A 111 -3.94 13.27 1.66
C SER A 111 -3.61 12.71 3.04
N TYR A 112 -2.99 11.53 3.10
CA TYR A 112 -2.51 10.94 4.35
C TYR A 112 -1.35 11.75 4.94
N CYS A 113 -0.42 12.21 4.10
CA CYS A 113 0.68 13.07 4.51
C CYS A 113 0.19 14.41 5.11
N LEU A 114 -0.80 15.03 4.48
CA LEU A 114 -1.26 16.36 4.84
C LEU A 114 -2.34 16.39 5.94
N ASN A 115 -2.75 15.23 6.45
CA ASN A 115 -3.58 15.14 7.67
C ASN A 115 -2.84 15.65 8.93
N TYR A 116 -1.53 15.87 8.87
CA TYR A 116 -0.72 16.30 10.00
C TYR A 116 -0.29 17.76 9.87
N ASP A 117 -0.64 18.59 10.84
CA ASP A 117 -0.37 20.05 10.80
C ASP A 117 1.12 20.40 10.88
N PHE A 118 1.96 19.52 11.44
CA PHE A 118 3.41 19.72 11.51
C PHE A 118 4.14 19.43 10.19
N VAL A 119 3.45 18.88 9.19
CA VAL A 119 4.00 18.70 7.84
C VAL A 119 3.96 20.04 7.14
N ASP A 120 5.14 20.53 6.75
CA ASP A 120 5.34 21.83 6.12
C ASP A 120 5.11 21.76 4.60
N ASN A 121 5.69 20.74 3.94
CA ASN A 121 5.63 20.59 2.49
C ASN A 121 5.52 19.11 2.08
N VAL A 122 4.68 18.84 1.07
CA VAL A 122 4.60 17.57 0.35
C VAL A 122 4.84 17.85 -1.13
N THR A 123 5.89 17.26 -1.68
CA THR A 123 6.14 17.24 -3.12
C THR A 123 5.72 15.89 -3.66
N LEU A 124 4.88 15.87 -4.69
CA LEU A 124 4.43 14.66 -5.38
C LEU A 124 4.94 14.69 -6.82
N VAL A 125 5.51 13.59 -7.30
CA VAL A 125 6.07 13.48 -8.65
C VAL A 125 5.40 12.34 -9.38
N GLU A 126 4.56 12.66 -10.35
CA GLU A 126 3.78 11.67 -11.12
C GLU A 126 4.06 11.84 -12.61
N ILE A 127 4.38 10.75 -13.30
CA ILE A 127 4.69 10.77 -14.73
C ILE A 127 3.41 10.99 -15.57
N ASP A 128 2.30 10.43 -15.11
CA ASP A 128 1.01 10.45 -15.77
C ASP A 128 0.07 11.55 -15.25
N SER A 129 0.09 12.69 -15.94
CA SER A 129 -0.83 13.79 -15.67
C SER A 129 -2.31 13.43 -15.76
N GLN A 130 -2.70 12.35 -16.46
CA GLN A 130 -4.09 11.91 -16.55
C GLN A 130 -4.56 11.21 -15.28
N VAL A 131 -3.69 10.51 -14.55
CA VAL A 131 -4.00 9.98 -13.21
C VAL A 131 -4.25 11.13 -12.23
N VAL A 132 -3.36 12.13 -12.21
CA VAL A 132 -3.52 13.32 -11.36
C VAL A 132 -4.81 14.07 -11.70
N LYS A 133 -5.12 14.23 -12.98
CA LYS A 133 -6.35 14.90 -13.43
C LYS A 133 -7.58 14.13 -12.96
N PHE A 134 -7.59 12.82 -13.16
CA PHE A 134 -8.66 11.93 -12.70
C PHE A 134 -8.88 12.11 -11.19
N ALA A 135 -7.84 12.03 -10.36
CA ALA A 135 -7.95 12.18 -8.91
C ALA A 135 -8.49 13.56 -8.47
N LYS A 136 -8.14 14.62 -9.21
CA LYS A 136 -8.60 15.99 -8.95
C LYS A 136 -10.06 16.22 -9.32
N GLU A 137 -10.58 15.54 -10.33
CA GLU A 137 -11.90 15.80 -10.91
C GLU A 137 -12.95 14.79 -10.44
N ASN A 138 -12.56 13.53 -10.22
CA ASN A 138 -13.46 12.45 -9.83
C ASN A 138 -14.07 12.72 -8.42
N PRO A 139 -15.41 12.71 -8.25
CA PRO A 139 -16.06 13.01 -6.97
C PRO A 139 -15.68 12.08 -5.82
N ILE A 140 -15.48 10.80 -6.08
CA ILE A 140 -15.08 9.81 -5.06
C ILE A 140 -13.66 10.11 -4.58
N PHE A 141 -12.72 10.31 -5.52
CA PHE A 141 -11.35 10.65 -5.18
C PHE A 141 -11.23 11.99 -4.45
N ARG A 142 -11.97 13.03 -4.89
CA ARG A 142 -12.03 14.30 -4.15
C ARG A 142 -12.54 14.13 -2.73
N LYS A 143 -13.47 13.19 -2.49
CA LYS A 143 -14.01 12.90 -1.15
C LYS A 143 -12.97 12.19 -0.27
N ILE A 144 -12.40 11.08 -0.74
CA ILE A 144 -11.46 10.28 0.06
C ILE A 144 -10.14 11.02 0.31
N THR A 145 -9.67 11.80 -0.67
CA THR A 145 -8.47 12.64 -0.52
C THR A 145 -8.75 13.96 0.21
N LYS A 146 -9.99 14.21 0.65
CA LYS A 146 -10.44 15.49 1.24
C LYS A 146 -10.04 16.70 0.39
N ASN A 147 -10.02 16.53 -0.92
CA ASN A 147 -9.68 17.55 -1.90
C ASN A 147 -8.26 18.12 -1.68
N VAL A 148 -7.31 17.26 -1.29
CA VAL A 148 -5.91 17.61 -0.96
C VAL A 148 -5.19 18.39 -2.05
N SER A 149 -5.62 18.26 -3.31
CA SER A 149 -5.10 19.03 -4.45
C SER A 149 -5.20 20.55 -4.28
N LYS A 150 -6.02 21.05 -3.34
CA LYS A 150 -6.14 22.46 -2.98
C LYS A 150 -5.29 22.88 -1.78
N ASP A 151 -4.62 21.95 -1.10
CA ASP A 151 -3.74 22.27 0.01
C ASP A 151 -2.49 22.98 -0.51
N LYS A 152 -2.21 24.19 0.02
CA LYS A 152 -1.05 25.00 -0.37
C LYS A 152 0.29 24.35 -0.05
N ARG A 153 0.31 23.34 0.83
CA ARG A 153 1.50 22.56 1.20
C ARG A 153 1.80 21.46 0.18
N LEU A 154 0.88 21.15 -0.74
CA LEU A 154 1.06 20.16 -1.79
C LEU A 154 1.60 20.82 -3.07
N THR A 155 2.76 20.36 -3.54
CA THR A 155 3.29 20.68 -4.87
C THR A 155 3.26 19.41 -5.72
N ILE A 156 2.55 19.46 -6.86
CA ILE A 156 2.48 18.34 -7.81
C ILE A 156 3.37 18.66 -9.02
N ASN A 157 4.40 17.86 -9.21
CA ASN A 157 5.28 17.91 -10.37
C ASN A 157 4.92 16.79 -11.34
N ILE A 158 4.52 17.15 -12.56
CA ILE A 158 4.34 16.16 -13.63
C ILE A 158 5.70 15.83 -14.22
N GLY A 159 6.15 14.58 -14.08
CA GLY A 159 7.44 14.13 -14.57
C GLY A 159 7.84 12.77 -14.02
N ASP A 160 8.93 12.25 -14.57
CA ASP A 160 9.48 10.95 -14.19
C ASP A 160 10.15 11.02 -12.80
N ALA A 161 9.68 10.17 -11.88
CA ALA A 161 10.19 10.03 -10.52
C ALA A 161 11.69 9.66 -10.45
N ILE A 162 12.16 8.83 -11.38
CA ILE A 162 13.55 8.36 -11.45
C ILE A 162 14.46 9.52 -11.86
N ASP A 163 14.07 10.23 -12.91
CA ASP A 163 14.76 11.44 -13.36
C ASP A 163 14.74 12.52 -12.27
N PHE A 164 13.62 12.68 -11.56
CA PHE A 164 13.47 13.67 -10.51
C PHE A 164 14.41 13.40 -9.34
N ILE A 165 14.46 12.16 -8.84
CA ILE A 165 15.31 11.83 -7.69
C ILE A 165 16.81 11.90 -8.03
N GLU A 166 17.17 11.65 -9.29
CA GLU A 166 18.54 11.82 -9.77
C GLU A 166 18.96 13.30 -9.83
N LYS A 167 18.07 14.18 -10.30
CA LYS A 167 18.38 15.59 -10.58
C LYS A 167 18.18 16.52 -9.37
N THR A 168 17.29 16.16 -8.44
CA THR A 168 16.95 17.01 -7.30
C THR A 168 18.16 17.28 -6.41
N GLN A 169 18.32 18.55 -6.02
CA GLN A 169 19.32 18.96 -5.03
C GLN A 169 18.74 19.01 -3.61
N ASN A 170 17.42 18.85 -3.47
CA ASN A 170 16.74 18.86 -2.18
C ASN A 170 16.94 17.54 -1.45
N ASN A 171 16.96 17.62 -0.12
CA ASN A 171 16.85 16.46 0.78
C ASN A 171 15.49 16.52 1.47
N TYR A 172 14.96 15.35 1.83
CA TYR A 172 13.64 15.19 2.41
C TYR A 172 13.73 14.49 3.77
N ASP A 173 12.80 14.81 4.67
CA ASP A 173 12.71 14.09 5.93
C ASP A 173 12.14 12.68 5.70
N LEU A 174 11.18 12.56 4.77
CA LEU A 174 10.59 11.31 4.34
C LEU A 174 10.49 11.26 2.81
N ILE A 175 10.91 10.14 2.21
CA ILE A 175 10.57 9.76 0.84
C ILE A 175 9.62 8.56 0.90
N ILE A 176 8.49 8.67 0.21
CA ILE A 176 7.52 7.59 -0.03
C ILE A 176 7.66 7.20 -1.50
N GLU A 177 8.02 5.94 -1.74
CA GLU A 177 7.98 5.31 -3.06
C GLU A 177 6.60 4.66 -3.25
N ASP A 178 5.86 5.21 -4.21
CA ASP A 178 4.50 4.83 -4.60
C ASP A 178 4.43 4.74 -6.13
N VAL A 179 5.44 4.09 -6.72
CA VAL A 179 5.62 3.93 -8.17
C VAL A 179 5.37 2.50 -8.60
N GLU A 180 4.60 2.36 -9.68
CA GLU A 180 4.32 1.09 -10.33
C GLU A 180 5.25 0.91 -11.55
N ILE A 181 6.52 0.56 -11.28
CA ILE A 181 7.58 0.55 -12.32
C ILE A 181 7.38 -0.55 -13.35
N ASP A 182 6.78 -1.68 -12.98
CA ASP A 182 6.73 -2.87 -13.84
C ASP A 182 5.62 -2.78 -14.92
N PHE A 183 4.68 -1.84 -14.77
CA PHE A 183 3.46 -1.77 -15.60
C PHE A 183 3.33 -0.49 -16.41
N THR A 184 4.18 0.51 -16.21
CA THR A 184 4.18 1.71 -17.05
C THR A 184 5.02 1.51 -18.31
N THR A 185 4.74 2.23 -19.41
CA THR A 185 5.59 2.21 -20.61
C THR A 185 6.93 2.95 -20.42
N GLN A 186 7.38 3.12 -19.17
CA GLN A 186 8.64 3.76 -18.82
C GLN A 186 9.80 2.94 -19.39
N LYS A 187 10.78 3.63 -20.00
CA LYS A 187 11.84 2.99 -20.80
C LYS A 187 12.58 1.88 -20.02
N SER A 188 12.79 0.77 -20.71
CA SER A 188 13.19 -0.57 -20.27
C SER A 188 14.61 -0.76 -19.70
N ASN A 189 15.23 0.25 -19.10
CA ASN A 189 16.58 0.13 -18.51
C ASN A 189 16.72 0.84 -17.15
N ILE A 190 15.73 0.66 -16.27
CA ILE A 190 15.77 1.20 -14.92
C ILE A 190 16.76 0.39 -14.08
N ASN A 191 17.77 1.06 -13.53
CA ASN A 191 18.63 0.47 -12.52
C ASN A 191 17.99 0.72 -11.14
N MET A 192 17.17 -0.25 -10.70
CA MET A 192 16.43 -0.18 -9.44
C MET A 192 17.34 0.07 -8.24
N GLY A 193 18.53 -0.55 -8.21
CA GLY A 193 19.52 -0.31 -7.15
C GLY A 193 19.98 1.15 -7.09
N THR A 194 20.12 1.81 -8.24
CA THR A 194 20.50 3.24 -8.32
C THR A 194 19.36 4.15 -7.91
N PHE A 195 18.13 3.85 -8.35
CA PHE A 195 16.93 4.56 -7.92
C PHE A 195 16.80 4.51 -6.39
N LEU A 196 16.79 3.31 -5.81
CA LEU A 196 16.69 3.13 -4.36
C LEU A 196 17.86 3.77 -3.61
N LYS A 197 19.09 3.67 -4.14
CA LYS A 197 20.26 4.37 -3.57
C LYS A 197 20.01 5.87 -3.48
N ASN A 198 19.53 6.50 -4.56
CA ASN A 198 19.27 7.93 -4.58
C ASN A 198 18.16 8.30 -3.58
N CYS A 199 17.08 7.52 -3.51
CA CYS A 199 16.04 7.70 -2.50
C CYS A 199 16.59 7.63 -1.06
N ILE A 200 17.40 6.63 -0.73
CA ILE A 200 17.99 6.48 0.61
C ILE A 200 18.97 7.62 0.92
N GLN A 201 19.74 8.08 -0.07
CA GLN A 201 20.71 9.17 0.12
C GLN A 201 20.04 10.54 0.32
N LYS A 202 18.90 10.76 -0.32
CA LYS A 202 18.14 12.03 -0.25
C LYS A 202 17.11 12.07 0.86
N SER A 203 17.05 11.05 1.72
CA SER A 203 16.06 10.94 2.79
C SER A 203 16.66 10.63 4.16
N LYS A 204 16.04 11.16 5.21
CA LYS A 204 16.28 10.65 6.58
C LYS A 204 15.54 9.33 6.82
N VAL A 205 14.33 9.24 6.26
CA VAL A 205 13.49 8.06 6.28
C VAL A 205 13.00 7.77 4.86
N TYR A 206 13.13 6.52 4.44
CA TYR A 206 12.57 6.00 3.21
C TYR A 206 11.48 4.99 3.54
N CYS A 207 10.35 5.05 2.84
CA CYS A 207 9.33 4.00 2.84
C CYS A 207 9.01 3.65 1.39
N GLY A 208 9.04 2.36 1.04
CA GLY A 208 8.70 1.91 -0.30
C GLY A 208 7.98 0.57 -0.31
N SER A 209 7.14 0.39 -1.32
CA SER A 209 6.40 -0.84 -1.55
C SER A 209 7.35 -1.97 -1.93
N VAL A 210 7.04 -3.17 -1.45
CA VAL A 210 7.71 -4.41 -1.86
C VAL A 210 6.68 -5.19 -2.69
N PRO A 211 6.79 -5.16 -4.03
CA PRO A 211 5.81 -5.82 -4.88
C PRO A 211 5.64 -7.30 -4.50
N GLU A 212 4.42 -7.82 -4.54
CA GLU A 212 4.11 -9.18 -4.07
C GLU A 212 4.94 -10.24 -4.80
N HIS A 213 5.12 -10.10 -6.12
CA HIS A 213 5.97 -10.99 -6.93
C HIS A 213 7.44 -10.97 -6.48
N ARG A 214 7.84 -9.93 -5.72
CA ARG A 214 9.17 -9.86 -5.10
C ARG A 214 9.25 -10.53 -3.74
N ILE A 215 8.15 -10.91 -3.11
CA ILE A 215 8.17 -11.57 -1.81
C ILE A 215 8.27 -13.09 -2.02
N ILE A 216 9.33 -13.72 -1.49
CA ILE A 216 9.48 -15.18 -1.59
C ILE A 216 8.38 -15.86 -0.76
N GLU A 217 7.68 -16.84 -1.36
CA GLU A 217 6.51 -17.56 -0.80
C GLU A 217 6.71 -18.10 0.64
N LYS A 218 7.94 -18.49 1.00
CA LYS A 218 8.31 -19.00 2.34
C LYS A 218 9.01 -17.97 3.23
N SER A 219 8.96 -16.69 2.88
CA SER A 219 9.60 -15.63 3.66
C SER A 219 9.01 -15.50 5.06
N SER A 220 9.80 -14.94 5.97
CA SER A 220 9.30 -14.55 7.30
C SER A 220 8.27 -13.43 7.21
N ILE A 221 8.29 -12.64 6.12
CA ILE A 221 7.31 -11.58 5.81
C ILE A 221 5.93 -12.19 5.57
N ILE A 222 5.84 -13.23 4.72
CA ILE A 222 4.56 -13.93 4.45
C ILE A 222 4.02 -14.63 5.68
N ASN A 223 4.89 -15.32 6.43
CA ASN A 223 4.48 -15.98 7.67
C ASN A 223 3.96 -15.00 8.73
N GLN A 224 4.33 -13.72 8.65
CA GLN A 224 3.86 -12.68 9.57
C GLN A 224 2.54 -12.09 9.10
N ALA A 225 2.43 -11.75 7.81
CA ALA A 225 1.19 -11.29 7.20
C ALA A 225 0.03 -12.27 7.50
N LYS A 226 0.29 -13.59 7.37
CA LYS A 226 -0.70 -14.66 7.65
C LYS A 226 -1.09 -14.83 9.13
N LYS A 227 -0.33 -14.30 10.09
CA LYS A 227 -0.50 -14.62 11.53
C LYS A 227 -1.46 -13.69 12.27
N LYS A 228 -1.67 -12.44 11.85
CA LYS A 228 -2.61 -11.47 12.46
C LYS A 228 -2.92 -10.30 11.51
N GLU A 229 -4.11 -9.73 11.63
CA GLU A 229 -4.43 -8.37 11.15
C GLU A 229 -3.41 -7.37 11.74
N HIS A 230 -2.54 -6.82 10.88
CA HIS A 230 -1.56 -5.74 11.17
C HIS A 230 -0.37 -6.14 12.06
N SER A 231 0.68 -6.74 11.48
CA SER A 231 1.92 -7.02 12.20
C SER A 231 3.10 -6.16 11.69
N TYR A 232 3.87 -5.61 12.63
CA TYR A 232 5.04 -4.77 12.38
C TYR A 232 6.30 -5.45 12.92
N LYS A 233 7.37 -5.55 12.12
CA LYS A 233 8.64 -6.16 12.55
C LYS A 233 9.81 -5.18 12.46
N ILE A 234 10.52 -5.00 13.57
CA ILE A 234 11.85 -4.38 13.59
C ILE A 234 12.87 -5.45 13.24
N VAL A 235 13.76 -5.16 12.29
CA VAL A 235 14.74 -6.14 11.85
C VAL A 235 16.11 -5.73 12.34
N PRO A 236 16.83 -6.61 13.07
CA PRO A 236 18.17 -6.31 13.53
C PRO A 236 19.15 -6.26 12.36
N LYS A 237 20.19 -5.42 12.49
CA LYS A 237 21.20 -5.15 11.46
C LYS A 237 21.87 -6.40 10.87
N ASN A 238 22.07 -7.44 11.68
CA ASN A 238 22.64 -8.72 11.25
C ASN A 238 21.69 -9.56 10.36
N ALA A 239 20.42 -9.20 10.27
CA ALA A 239 19.41 -9.88 9.45
C ALA A 239 19.05 -9.13 8.15
N ILE A 240 19.70 -8.00 7.83
CA ILE A 240 19.46 -7.23 6.60
C ILE A 240 19.70 -8.10 5.36
N ASN A 241 20.83 -8.81 5.30
CA ASN A 241 21.13 -9.74 4.21
C ASN A 241 20.09 -10.86 4.08
N LYS A 242 19.42 -11.23 5.18
CA LYS A 242 18.35 -12.24 5.15
C LYS A 242 17.07 -11.66 4.58
N ILE A 243 16.73 -10.42 4.91
CA ILE A 243 15.57 -9.71 4.33
C ILE A 243 15.68 -9.55 2.83
N PHE A 244 16.79 -9.01 2.35
CA PHE A 244 16.96 -8.77 0.92
C PHE A 244 17.17 -10.06 0.12
N LYS A 245 17.26 -11.21 0.81
CA LYS A 245 17.10 -12.53 0.20
C LYS A 245 15.67 -13.04 0.23
N GLU A 246 14.86 -12.61 1.21
CA GLU A 246 13.42 -12.92 1.30
C GLU A 246 12.59 -12.04 0.35
N ILE A 247 13.15 -10.91 -0.09
CA ILE A 247 12.69 -10.08 -1.19
C ILE A 247 13.56 -10.42 -2.41
N SER A 248 13.02 -10.60 -3.62
CA SER A 248 13.76 -10.99 -4.83
C SER A 248 14.54 -9.82 -5.45
N PHE A 249 15.27 -9.10 -4.61
CA PHE A 249 16.21 -8.07 -5.05
C PHE A 249 17.35 -8.74 -5.82
N SER A 250 17.67 -8.22 -7.01
CA SER A 250 18.81 -8.76 -7.77
C SER A 250 20.10 -8.58 -6.97
N SER A 251 21.03 -9.53 -7.06
CA SER A 251 22.31 -9.43 -6.34
C SER A 251 23.08 -8.17 -6.72
N LYS A 252 22.91 -7.69 -7.95
CA LYS A 252 23.52 -6.46 -8.46
C LYS A 252 22.93 -5.23 -7.77
N ASP A 253 21.61 -5.12 -7.69
CA ASP A 253 20.94 -3.99 -7.03
C ASP A 253 21.23 -3.96 -5.53
N PHE A 254 21.29 -5.14 -4.89
CA PHE A 254 21.62 -5.23 -3.47
C PHE A 254 23.03 -4.71 -3.18
N GLU A 255 24.03 -5.08 -3.98
CA GLU A 255 25.40 -4.58 -3.77
C GLU A 255 25.52 -3.05 -3.98
N ILE A 256 24.66 -2.44 -4.81
CA ILE A 256 24.61 -0.97 -4.97
C ILE A 256 24.10 -0.29 -3.68
N ILE A 257 23.06 -0.82 -3.05
CA ILE A 257 22.41 -0.18 -1.90
C ILE A 257 23.06 -0.56 -0.55
N LYS A 258 23.71 -1.72 -0.48
CA LYS A 258 24.30 -2.29 0.76
C LYS A 258 25.17 -1.30 1.54
N PRO A 259 26.06 -0.50 0.92
CA PRO A 259 26.83 0.51 1.65
C PRO A 259 25.96 1.57 2.33
N MET A 260 24.80 1.92 1.76
CA MET A 260 23.90 2.95 2.27
C MET A 260 23.08 2.46 3.47
N ILE A 261 22.70 1.18 3.47
CA ILE A 261 21.80 0.62 4.49
C ILE A 261 22.54 -0.02 5.67
N ASN A 262 23.85 -0.26 5.56
CA ASN A 262 24.63 -0.93 6.59
C ASN A 262 24.58 -0.26 7.98
N ASN A 263 24.33 1.05 8.06
CA ASN A 263 24.23 1.80 9.33
C ASN A 263 22.83 2.37 9.58
N LYS A 264 21.82 1.85 8.90
CA LYS A 264 20.42 2.29 9.01
C LYS A 264 19.60 1.24 9.75
N ILE A 265 18.47 1.65 10.32
CA ILE A 265 17.45 0.75 10.86
C ILE A 265 16.52 0.36 9.71
N ILE A 266 16.31 -0.95 9.54
CA ILE A 266 15.35 -1.47 8.56
C ILE A 266 14.17 -2.11 9.28
N LYS A 267 12.96 -1.72 8.87
CA LYS A 267 11.71 -2.27 9.36
C LYS A 267 10.87 -2.75 8.18
N ILE A 268 10.07 -3.78 8.40
CA ILE A 268 9.10 -4.24 7.41
C ILE A 268 7.72 -4.27 8.07
N CYS A 269 6.77 -3.71 7.35
CA CYS A 269 5.34 -3.83 7.66
C CYS A 269 4.72 -4.67 6.57
N SER A 270 3.84 -5.60 6.92
CA SER A 270 3.06 -6.35 5.94
C SER A 270 1.69 -6.71 6.48
N TYR A 271 0.77 -6.95 5.57
CA TYR A 271 -0.57 -7.44 5.86
C TYR A 271 -1.02 -8.40 4.76
N ASP A 272 -1.90 -9.31 5.13
CA ASP A 272 -2.53 -10.27 4.22
C ASP A 272 -3.97 -9.82 4.03
N TYR A 273 -4.32 -9.44 2.81
CA TYR A 273 -5.66 -9.02 2.45
C TYR A 273 -6.50 -10.21 1.93
N GLY A 274 -5.98 -11.43 2.03
CA GLY A 274 -6.67 -12.65 1.66
C GLY A 274 -6.65 -12.89 0.15
N LYS A 275 -7.65 -13.64 -0.33
CA LYS A 275 -7.62 -14.24 -1.68
C LYS A 275 -7.60 -13.25 -2.85
N ILE A 276 -8.00 -11.99 -2.62
CA ILE A 276 -8.26 -11.04 -3.71
C ILE A 276 -7.01 -10.19 -4.01
N TYR A 277 -6.29 -9.72 -2.98
CA TYR A 277 -5.15 -8.79 -3.13
C TYR A 277 -3.84 -9.37 -2.60
N GLY A 278 -3.86 -10.60 -2.07
CA GLY A 278 -2.65 -11.27 -1.62
C GLY A 278 -1.99 -10.55 -0.44
N ILE A 279 -0.66 -10.49 -0.49
CA ILE A 279 0.17 -9.91 0.57
C ILE A 279 0.86 -8.65 0.07
N GLU A 280 0.63 -7.56 0.80
CA GLU A 280 1.37 -6.32 0.64
C GLU A 280 2.42 -6.15 1.74
N ALA A 281 3.54 -5.53 1.38
CA ALA A 281 4.60 -5.22 2.32
C ALA A 281 5.30 -3.89 1.98
N TYR A 282 5.75 -3.20 3.02
CA TYR A 282 6.48 -1.95 2.93
C TYR A 282 7.80 -2.07 3.66
N ILE A 283 8.89 -1.66 3.01
CA ILE A 283 10.20 -1.55 3.62
C ILE A 283 10.41 -0.11 4.11
N LEU A 284 10.85 0.04 5.36
CA LEU A 284 11.22 1.32 5.92
C LEU A 284 12.70 1.32 6.26
N ILE A 285 13.42 2.33 5.80
CA ILE A 285 14.85 2.52 6.06
C ILE A 285 15.01 3.88 6.73
N SER A 286 15.46 3.91 7.98
CA SER A 286 15.66 5.15 8.73
C SER A 286 17.07 5.26 9.28
N GLU A 287 17.47 6.46 9.64
CA GLU A 287 18.64 6.65 10.51
C GLU A 287 18.41 5.97 11.88
N ASN A 288 19.50 5.74 12.61
CA ASN A 288 19.46 5.22 13.98
C ASN A 288 18.85 6.24 14.95
#